data_AF-A0A9W9X337-F1
#
_entry.id   AF-A0A9W9X337-F1
#
_cell.length_a   1.000
_cell.length_b   1.000
_cell.length_c   1.000
_cell.angle_alpha   90.00
_cell.angle_beta   90.00
_cell.angle_gamma   90.00
#
_symmetry.space_group_name_H-M   'P 1'
#
loop_
_entity.id
_entity.type
_entity.pdbx_description
1 polymer ?
#
loop_
_entity_poly.entity_id
_entity_poly.type
_entity_poly.pdbx_seq_one_letter_code
_entity_poly.pdbx_strand_id
1 'polypeptide(L)'
;MDIPESLQPRVLLSKPVTLVEHLRGLLAADSSLDSLNSINAYLLHLVHEEAVPWRIFQTWLFLIWPTSPVFLRDAIRDEESVGVQIAGIQVLKHAFRRPSARPRIWDALGGPAGVKSLIDGLSLRQATSFVKALCQSGRGMHNDILLGYFDELVSLLEASDELGARPLSLDAMSLYACCSPQRVAEALESGRIETRTIERDLLRTQLNVLRLVAVGVVDAPEQFRTHILRDHADILLASNEAYVPTSPVKVDAGVPAGVLFGMDLMWHIDRSKSAPWTEREGRHLINKWAKKIVHLAIRRNVSIDVLCAIISACLGLLCDGDRSHWIDRCKKCHCENWVSDILPFEVIRCWSTARFGVCADELPFYSSIKIKRNSPSWPTPDYVTALESCMVNDVFMLIDKQELAWLHDRPVGLSRYLSRMVERVPIDKRIEFLQLVCKHCPTLSFDMTMWPPSEREAEVLPIWDIALLSKMPLTRSKELFERSLHVNNCETFISDDLLKKNDWAMTWEEQCMLWSGWETLSAKTHQDFKITQQGKRSRTPLTYDKSRDSDPFQPL
;
A
#
# COMPACT_ATOMS: atom_id res chain seq x y z
N MET A 1 47.24 4.07 -47.85
CA MET A 1 46.65 2.74 -47.61
C MET A 1 45.68 2.47 -48.73
N ASP A 2 45.78 1.34 -49.41
CA ASP A 2 44.72 0.93 -50.35
C ASP A 2 43.45 0.61 -49.56
N ILE A 3 42.34 1.21 -49.96
CA ILE A 3 41.04 1.02 -49.33
C ILE A 3 40.49 -0.33 -49.79
N PRO A 4 40.25 -1.30 -48.88
CA PRO A 4 39.55 -2.53 -49.26
C PRO A 4 38.22 -2.16 -49.92
N GLU A 5 37.92 -2.69 -51.12
CA GLU A 5 36.70 -2.31 -51.85
C GLU A 5 35.43 -2.46 -51.00
N SER A 6 35.43 -3.44 -50.09
CA SER A 6 34.34 -3.71 -49.15
C SER A 6 34.15 -2.64 -48.08
N LEU A 7 35.13 -1.78 -47.80
CA LEU A 7 35.03 -0.72 -46.79
C LEU A 7 34.97 0.69 -47.41
N GLN A 8 34.81 0.80 -48.73
CA GLN A 8 34.67 2.11 -49.36
C GLN A 8 33.41 2.84 -48.86
N PRO A 9 33.45 4.18 -48.66
CA PRO A 9 32.31 4.95 -48.16
C PRO A 9 31.01 4.71 -48.93
N ARG A 10 31.06 4.57 -50.27
CA ARG A 10 29.89 4.27 -51.11
C ARG A 10 29.16 2.98 -50.72
N VAL A 11 29.88 1.97 -50.22
CA VAL A 11 29.32 0.68 -49.76
C VAL A 11 28.76 0.84 -48.35
N LEU A 12 29.49 1.56 -47.49
CA LEU A 12 29.12 1.80 -46.09
C LEU A 12 27.92 2.74 -45.92
N LEU A 13 27.68 3.66 -46.85
CA LEU A 13 26.54 4.58 -46.87
C LEU A 13 25.26 3.96 -47.46
N SER A 14 25.23 2.64 -47.62
CA SER A 14 24.05 1.90 -48.07
C SER A 14 22.92 1.92 -47.02
N LYS A 15 21.74 1.41 -47.39
CA LYS A 15 20.58 1.34 -46.48
C LYS A 15 20.93 0.49 -45.24
N PRO A 16 20.37 0.79 -44.05
CA PRO A 16 20.77 0.15 -42.78
C PRO A 16 20.76 -1.39 -42.78
N VAL A 17 19.76 -2.01 -43.41
CA VAL A 17 19.65 -3.48 -43.49
C VAL A 17 20.82 -4.06 -44.29
N THR A 18 21.08 -3.49 -45.47
CA THR A 18 22.17 -3.90 -46.36
C THR A 18 23.54 -3.69 -45.71
N LEU A 19 23.73 -2.58 -44.99
CA LEU A 19 24.95 -2.32 -44.22
C LEU A 19 25.19 -3.40 -43.17
N VAL A 20 24.16 -3.76 -42.39
CA VAL A 20 24.27 -4.76 -41.34
C VAL A 20 24.61 -6.13 -41.92
N GLU A 21 23.95 -6.54 -43.01
CA GLU A 21 24.25 -7.80 -43.70
C GLU A 21 25.67 -7.82 -44.25
N HIS A 22 26.11 -6.72 -44.85
CA HIS A 22 27.47 -6.56 -45.35
C HIS A 22 28.52 -6.70 -44.24
N LEU A 23 28.35 -5.97 -43.12
CA LEU A 23 29.26 -6.05 -41.97
C LEU A 23 29.26 -7.44 -41.32
N ARG A 24 28.12 -8.14 -41.28
CA ARG A 24 28.07 -9.55 -40.86
C ARG A 24 28.81 -10.47 -41.82
N GLY A 25 28.71 -10.22 -43.13
CA GLY A 25 29.46 -10.95 -44.14
C GLY A 25 30.96 -10.82 -43.93
N LEU A 26 31.44 -9.60 -43.62
CA LEU A 26 32.85 -9.36 -43.27
C LEU A 26 33.27 -10.11 -42.01
N LEU A 27 32.43 -10.11 -40.97
CA LEU A 27 32.69 -10.86 -39.73
C LEU A 27 32.75 -12.38 -39.94
N ALA A 28 31.93 -12.90 -40.84
CA ALA A 28 31.88 -14.33 -41.15
C ALA A 28 33.02 -14.77 -42.07
N ALA A 29 33.53 -13.88 -42.93
CA ALA A 29 34.61 -14.17 -43.85
C ALA A 29 35.95 -14.38 -43.12
N ASP A 30 36.23 -13.56 -42.10
CA ASP A 30 37.44 -13.70 -41.28
C ASP A 30 37.19 -13.16 -39.87
N SER A 31 37.10 -14.07 -38.90
CA SER A 31 36.88 -13.73 -37.49
C SER A 31 38.18 -13.64 -36.68
N SER A 32 39.35 -13.61 -37.33
CA SER A 32 40.64 -13.45 -36.65
C SER A 32 40.77 -12.07 -36.01
N LEU A 33 41.45 -11.97 -34.87
CA LEU A 33 41.60 -10.71 -34.14
C LEU A 33 42.30 -9.63 -34.99
N ASP A 34 43.27 -10.02 -35.83
CA ASP A 34 44.01 -9.11 -36.70
C ASP A 34 43.12 -8.50 -37.79
N SER A 35 42.22 -9.30 -38.38
CA SER A 35 41.23 -8.82 -39.35
C SER A 35 40.24 -7.86 -38.69
N LEU A 36 39.74 -8.22 -37.50
CA LEU A 36 38.82 -7.37 -36.73
C LEU A 36 39.46 -6.03 -36.35
N ASN A 37 40.72 -6.03 -35.91
CA ASN A 37 41.48 -4.82 -35.61
C ASN A 37 41.66 -3.96 -36.86
N SER A 38 41.97 -4.58 -38.00
CA SER A 38 42.16 -3.89 -39.28
C SER A 38 40.87 -3.21 -39.77
N ILE A 39 39.73 -3.92 -39.72
CA ILE A 39 38.42 -3.37 -40.07
C ILE A 39 38.05 -2.22 -39.11
N ASN A 40 38.24 -2.42 -37.81
CA ASN A 40 37.92 -1.43 -36.79
C ASN A 40 38.73 -0.14 -36.96
N ALA A 41 40.05 -0.25 -37.12
CA ALA A 41 40.94 0.89 -37.34
C ALA A 41 40.57 1.66 -38.61
N TYR A 42 40.22 0.94 -39.68
CA TYR A 42 39.83 1.57 -40.93
C TYR A 42 38.48 2.30 -40.82
N LEU A 43 37.48 1.72 -40.16
CA LEU A 43 36.20 2.38 -39.92
C LEU A 43 36.35 3.62 -39.02
N LEU A 44 37.22 3.59 -38.02
CA LEU A 44 37.54 4.76 -37.20
C LEU A 44 38.15 5.87 -38.05
N HIS A 45 39.18 5.56 -38.84
CA HIS A 45 39.81 6.53 -39.75
C HIS A 45 38.78 7.21 -40.68
N LEU A 46 37.84 6.45 -41.25
CA LEU A 46 36.78 7.04 -42.08
C LEU A 46 35.82 7.95 -41.30
N VAL A 47 35.60 7.70 -40.02
CA VAL A 47 34.78 8.58 -39.16
C VAL A 47 35.56 9.84 -38.78
N HIS A 48 36.86 9.71 -38.48
CA HIS A 48 37.74 10.82 -38.13
C HIS A 48 37.94 11.79 -39.31
N GLU A 49 38.04 11.26 -40.54
CA GLU A 49 38.08 12.04 -41.78
C GLU A 49 36.70 12.55 -42.25
N GLU A 50 35.64 12.35 -41.44
CA GLU A 50 34.24 12.69 -41.77
C GLU A 50 33.70 12.05 -43.07
N ALA A 51 34.40 11.05 -43.62
CA ALA A 51 34.02 10.36 -44.85
C ALA A 51 32.77 9.50 -44.67
N VAL A 52 32.50 9.04 -43.43
CA VAL A 52 31.25 8.37 -43.06
C VAL A 52 30.73 8.85 -41.70
N PRO A 53 29.40 8.85 -41.46
CA PRO A 53 28.85 9.16 -40.14
C PRO A 53 29.24 8.12 -39.08
N TRP A 54 29.46 8.57 -37.83
CA TRP A 54 29.74 7.69 -36.68
C TRP A 54 28.68 6.59 -36.44
N ARG A 55 27.45 6.74 -36.95
CA ARG A 55 26.40 5.70 -36.89
C ARG A 55 26.76 4.42 -37.64
N ILE A 56 27.60 4.50 -38.67
CA ILE A 56 28.15 3.33 -39.38
C ILE A 56 29.05 2.56 -38.41
N PHE A 57 29.97 3.27 -37.74
CA PHE A 57 30.83 2.68 -36.71
C PHE A 57 30.04 2.13 -35.52
N GLN A 58 28.97 2.81 -35.11
CA GLN A 58 28.07 2.29 -34.08
C GLN A 58 27.46 0.92 -34.47
N THR A 59 27.06 0.78 -35.74
CA THR A 59 26.50 -0.48 -36.27
C THR A 59 27.55 -1.60 -36.22
N TRP A 60 28.79 -1.28 -36.60
CA TRP A 60 29.92 -2.19 -36.44
C TRP A 60 30.14 -2.59 -34.98
N LEU A 61 30.20 -1.62 -34.05
CA LEU A 61 30.36 -1.86 -32.63
C LEU A 61 29.30 -2.82 -32.08
N PHE A 62 28.03 -2.67 -32.49
CA PHE A 62 26.94 -3.55 -32.08
C PHE A 62 27.15 -5.01 -32.48
N LEU A 63 27.83 -5.26 -33.59
CA LEU A 63 28.11 -6.60 -34.10
C LEU A 63 29.36 -7.20 -33.47
N ILE A 64 30.40 -6.39 -33.21
CA ILE A 64 31.71 -6.87 -32.80
C ILE A 64 31.89 -7.04 -31.29
N TRP A 65 31.21 -6.22 -30.47
CA TRP A 65 31.41 -6.25 -29.01
C TRP A 65 31.19 -7.63 -28.36
N PRO A 66 30.27 -8.51 -28.83
CA PRO A 66 30.12 -9.85 -28.25
C PRO A 66 31.34 -10.75 -28.51
N THR A 67 32.13 -10.46 -29.54
CA THR A 67 33.35 -11.19 -29.91
C THR A 67 34.56 -10.61 -29.21
N SER A 68 34.67 -9.28 -29.17
CA SER A 68 35.73 -8.57 -28.44
C SER A 68 35.19 -7.28 -27.82
N PRO A 69 34.93 -7.26 -26.50
CA PRO A 69 34.46 -6.06 -25.82
C PRO A 69 35.56 -5.01 -25.64
N VAL A 70 36.82 -5.31 -25.97
CA VAL A 70 37.93 -4.34 -25.95
C VAL A 70 37.66 -3.17 -26.90
N PHE A 71 37.07 -3.43 -28.07
CA PHE A 71 36.66 -2.37 -29.00
C PHE A 71 35.65 -1.39 -28.41
N LEU A 72 34.85 -1.84 -27.43
CA LEU A 72 33.92 -0.95 -26.72
C LEU A 72 34.68 0.04 -25.83
N ARG A 73 35.67 -0.45 -25.07
CA ARG A 73 36.55 0.39 -24.25
C ARG A 73 37.26 1.42 -25.12
N ASP A 74 37.85 0.97 -26.22
CA ASP A 74 38.66 1.82 -27.09
C ASP A 74 37.79 2.89 -27.77
N ALA A 75 36.56 2.54 -28.19
CA ALA A 75 35.60 3.53 -28.71
C ALA A 75 35.16 4.57 -27.68
N ILE A 76 35.00 4.18 -26.40
CA ILE A 76 34.65 5.13 -25.33
C ILE A 76 35.81 6.09 -25.04
N ARG A 77 37.05 5.64 -25.27
CA ARG A 77 38.28 6.40 -25.02
C ARG A 77 38.76 7.20 -26.24
N ASP A 78 38.03 7.16 -27.35
CA ASP A 78 38.42 7.82 -28.60
C ASP A 78 38.60 9.33 -28.39
N GLU A 79 39.81 9.85 -28.57
CA GLU A 79 40.13 11.27 -28.31
C GLU A 79 39.77 12.17 -29.50
N GLU A 80 39.61 11.60 -30.69
CA GLU A 80 39.43 12.34 -31.95
C GLU A 80 37.95 12.64 -32.26
N SER A 81 37.00 11.77 -31.88
CA SER A 81 35.59 11.91 -32.22
C SER A 81 34.64 11.67 -31.03
N VAL A 82 33.96 12.75 -30.63
CA VAL A 82 32.82 12.70 -29.69
C VAL A 82 31.71 11.75 -30.20
N GLY A 83 31.53 11.62 -31.52
CA GLY A 83 30.55 10.72 -32.13
C GLY A 83 30.88 9.25 -31.86
N VAL A 84 32.16 8.88 -31.91
CA VAL A 84 32.66 7.54 -31.59
C VAL A 84 32.46 7.23 -30.11
N GLN A 85 32.79 8.17 -29.21
CA GLN A 85 32.52 8.04 -27.77
C GLN A 85 31.03 7.81 -27.48
N ILE A 86 30.14 8.57 -28.13
CA ILE A 86 28.69 8.40 -28.01
C ILE A 86 28.25 7.02 -28.50
N ALA A 87 28.80 6.55 -29.63
CA ALA A 87 28.53 5.22 -30.16
C ALA A 87 28.90 4.13 -29.12
N GLY A 88 30.09 4.24 -28.54
CA GLY A 88 30.58 3.36 -27.48
C GLY A 88 29.64 3.31 -26.29
N ILE A 89 29.25 4.48 -25.73
CA ILE A 89 28.32 4.56 -24.60
C ILE A 89 26.94 3.96 -24.94
N GLN A 90 26.44 4.14 -26.16
CA GLN A 90 25.16 3.57 -26.58
C GLN A 90 25.20 2.04 -26.73
N VAL A 91 26.32 1.49 -27.24
CA VAL A 91 26.50 0.04 -27.33
C VAL A 91 26.70 -0.57 -25.94
N LEU A 92 27.45 0.10 -25.06
CA LEU A 92 27.63 -0.28 -23.65
C LEU A 92 26.28 -0.41 -22.93
N LYS A 93 25.42 0.60 -23.11
CA LYS A 93 24.05 0.60 -22.58
C LYS A 93 23.26 -0.64 -23.00
N HIS A 94 23.44 -1.11 -24.24
CA HIS A 94 22.80 -2.33 -24.72
C HIS A 94 23.46 -3.60 -24.17
N ALA A 95 24.79 -3.61 -24.10
CA ALA A 95 25.58 -4.74 -23.60
C ALA A 95 25.27 -5.03 -22.12
N PHE A 96 25.18 -3.99 -21.27
CA PHE A 96 24.86 -4.10 -19.85
C PHE A 96 23.44 -4.61 -19.54
N ARG A 97 22.51 -4.53 -20.51
CA ARG A 97 21.18 -5.14 -20.39
C ARG A 97 21.21 -6.67 -20.40
N ARG A 98 22.31 -7.28 -20.88
CA ARG A 98 22.48 -8.75 -20.91
C ARG A 98 23.23 -9.20 -19.66
N PRO A 99 22.58 -9.85 -18.67
CA PRO A 99 23.22 -10.20 -17.39
C PRO A 99 24.50 -11.03 -17.54
N SER A 100 24.50 -11.98 -18.48
CA SER A 100 25.65 -12.86 -18.76
C SER A 100 26.86 -12.13 -19.37
N ALA A 101 26.66 -10.97 -19.98
CA ALA A 101 27.75 -10.20 -20.59
C ALA A 101 28.47 -9.30 -19.59
N ARG A 102 27.85 -8.97 -18.44
CA ARG A 102 28.34 -7.94 -17.51
C ARG A 102 29.74 -8.21 -16.98
N PRO A 103 30.09 -9.41 -16.47
CA PRO A 103 31.43 -9.66 -15.93
C PRO A 103 32.50 -9.43 -17.01
N ARG A 104 32.29 -9.98 -18.20
CA ARG A 104 33.19 -9.83 -19.34
C ARG A 104 33.34 -8.38 -19.80
N ILE A 105 32.27 -7.58 -19.72
CA ILE A 105 32.35 -6.15 -20.04
C ILE A 105 33.15 -5.41 -18.97
N TRP A 106 32.90 -5.67 -17.68
CA TRP A 106 33.69 -5.08 -16.60
C TRP A 106 35.18 -5.39 -16.74
N ASP A 107 35.53 -6.65 -17.02
CA ASP A 107 36.92 -7.06 -17.27
C ASP A 107 37.52 -6.31 -18.46
N ALA A 108 36.77 -6.21 -19.57
CA ALA A 108 37.23 -5.50 -20.77
C ALA A 108 37.41 -3.99 -20.55
N LEU A 109 36.62 -3.38 -19.66
CA LEU A 109 36.78 -1.98 -19.25
C LEU A 109 37.94 -1.78 -18.26
N GLY A 110 38.59 -2.87 -17.79
CA GLY A 110 39.69 -2.81 -16.83
C GLY A 110 39.23 -2.78 -15.37
N GLY A 111 38.06 -3.34 -15.06
CA GLY A 111 37.48 -3.35 -13.72
C GLY A 111 37.09 -1.95 -13.21
N PRO A 112 36.86 -1.79 -11.91
CA PRO A 112 36.48 -0.51 -11.30
C PRO A 112 37.48 0.62 -11.58
N ALA A 113 38.78 0.34 -11.47
CA ALA A 113 39.85 1.31 -11.76
C ALA A 113 39.87 1.76 -13.22
N GLY A 114 39.71 0.82 -14.17
CA GLY A 114 39.64 1.16 -15.59
C GLY A 114 38.39 1.97 -15.93
N VAL A 115 37.23 1.63 -15.35
CA VAL A 115 35.99 2.40 -15.48
C VAL A 115 36.14 3.82 -14.92
N LYS A 116 36.79 3.98 -13.76
CA LYS A 116 37.11 5.30 -13.20
C LYS A 116 37.98 6.13 -14.14
N SER A 117 39.04 5.52 -14.70
CA SER A 117 39.90 6.18 -15.68
C SER A 117 39.15 6.62 -16.94
N LEU A 118 38.15 5.85 -17.39
CA LEU A 118 37.29 6.25 -18.51
C LEU A 118 36.42 7.45 -18.13
N ILE A 119 35.81 7.45 -16.94
CA ILE A 119 34.97 8.55 -16.47
C ILE A 119 35.79 9.86 -16.40
N ASP A 120 37.03 9.80 -15.89
CA ASP A 120 37.91 10.96 -15.78
C ASP A 120 38.21 11.61 -17.15
N GLY A 121 38.31 10.79 -18.21
CA GLY A 121 38.58 11.25 -19.57
C GLY A 121 37.37 11.80 -20.32
N LEU A 122 36.14 11.63 -19.80
CA LEU A 122 34.91 12.03 -20.47
C LEU A 122 34.42 13.43 -20.03
N SER A 123 33.75 14.14 -20.94
CA SER A 123 32.99 15.36 -20.57
C SER A 123 31.86 15.02 -19.60
N LEU A 124 31.34 16.02 -18.87
CA LEU A 124 30.30 15.81 -17.85
C LEU A 124 29.08 15.08 -18.38
N ARG A 125 28.56 15.56 -19.51
CA ARG A 125 27.41 14.96 -20.17
C ARG A 125 27.65 13.50 -20.56
N GLN A 126 28.86 13.16 -21.01
CA GLN A 126 29.22 11.81 -21.41
C GLN A 126 29.43 10.90 -20.21
N ALA A 127 30.13 11.37 -19.18
CA ALA A 127 30.30 10.67 -17.91
C ALA A 127 28.94 10.30 -17.30
N THR A 128 28.00 11.25 -17.20
CA THR A 128 26.64 10.98 -16.72
C THR A 128 25.91 9.95 -17.61
N SER A 129 26.06 10.04 -18.93
CA SER A 129 25.44 9.06 -19.85
C SER A 129 26.07 7.67 -19.74
N PHE A 130 27.37 7.60 -19.49
CA PHE A 130 28.13 6.37 -19.30
C PHE A 130 27.76 5.71 -17.97
N VAL A 131 27.71 6.46 -16.87
CA VAL A 131 27.21 5.98 -15.57
C VAL A 131 25.78 5.45 -15.69
N LYS A 132 24.88 6.20 -16.34
CA LYS A 132 23.50 5.73 -16.61
C LYS A 132 23.43 4.49 -17.49
N ALA A 133 24.45 4.23 -18.32
CA ALA A 133 24.55 3.01 -19.10
C ALA A 133 24.95 1.81 -18.21
N LEU A 134 25.86 2.01 -17.26
CA LEU A 134 26.24 1.01 -16.26
C LEU A 134 25.06 0.63 -15.34
N CYS A 135 24.32 1.62 -14.84
CA CYS A 135 23.22 1.42 -13.89
C CYS A 135 21.94 0.80 -14.48
N GLN A 136 21.86 0.60 -15.80
CA GLN A 136 20.70 -0.06 -16.43
C GLN A 136 20.61 -1.57 -16.12
N SER A 137 21.58 -2.10 -15.38
CA SER A 137 21.73 -3.47 -14.91
C SER A 137 20.77 -3.90 -13.80
N GLY A 138 20.03 -2.97 -13.17
CA GLY A 138 19.42 -3.14 -11.85
C GLY A 138 18.50 -4.35 -11.60
N ARG A 139 17.90 -4.97 -12.63
CA ARG A 139 17.10 -6.20 -12.41
C ARG A 139 18.01 -7.43 -12.44
N GLY A 140 18.04 -8.17 -11.33
CA GLY A 140 18.71 -9.47 -11.20
C GLY A 140 20.21 -9.41 -10.89
N MET A 141 20.70 -8.33 -10.26
CA MET A 141 22.05 -8.28 -9.71
C MET A 141 22.12 -9.02 -8.37
N HIS A 142 22.21 -10.34 -8.41
CA HIS A 142 22.51 -11.19 -7.25
C HIS A 142 23.91 -11.82 -7.35
N ASN A 143 24.81 -11.20 -8.13
CA ASN A 143 26.20 -11.64 -8.23
C ASN A 143 27.05 -10.74 -7.34
N ASP A 144 27.52 -11.28 -6.22
CA ASP A 144 28.31 -10.59 -5.21
C ASP A 144 29.56 -9.91 -5.81
N ILE A 145 30.17 -10.52 -6.83
CA ILE A 145 31.33 -9.97 -7.53
C ILE A 145 30.99 -8.64 -8.22
N LEU A 146 29.82 -8.57 -8.87
CA LEU A 146 29.40 -7.35 -9.55
C LEU A 146 29.03 -6.24 -8.56
N LEU A 147 28.45 -6.59 -7.40
CA LEU A 147 28.18 -5.63 -6.34
C LEU A 147 29.49 -5.03 -5.80
N GLY A 148 30.51 -5.88 -5.58
CA GLY A 148 31.84 -5.43 -5.19
C GLY A 148 32.48 -4.44 -6.18
N TYR A 149 32.28 -4.63 -7.49
CA TYR A 149 32.78 -3.66 -8.48
C TYR A 149 32.11 -2.29 -8.40
N PHE A 150 30.80 -2.24 -8.11
CA PHE A 150 30.11 -0.96 -7.91
C PHE A 150 30.55 -0.28 -6.62
N ASP A 151 30.71 -1.04 -5.52
CA ASP A 151 31.22 -0.53 -4.25
C ASP A 151 32.61 0.09 -4.41
N GLU A 152 33.54 -0.63 -5.04
CA GLU A 152 34.90 -0.16 -5.31
C GLU A 152 34.90 1.08 -6.22
N LEU A 153 34.08 1.09 -7.28
CA LEU A 153 33.98 2.25 -8.18
C LEU A 153 33.50 3.49 -7.44
N VAL A 154 32.47 3.37 -6.59
CA VAL A 154 31.98 4.49 -5.78
C VAL A 154 33.07 5.00 -4.85
N SER A 155 33.82 4.12 -4.17
CA SER A 155 34.95 4.53 -3.33
C SER A 155 36.05 5.25 -4.10
N LEU A 156 36.38 4.81 -5.31
CA LEU A 156 37.37 5.46 -6.17
C LEU A 156 36.92 6.85 -6.62
N LEU A 157 35.62 7.05 -6.87
CA LEU A 157 35.07 8.35 -7.23
C LEU A 157 35.05 9.31 -6.02
N GLU A 158 34.62 8.83 -4.84
CA GLU A 158 34.64 9.63 -3.61
C GLU A 158 36.07 10.12 -3.26
N ALA A 159 37.07 9.22 -3.33
CA ALA A 159 38.46 9.59 -3.06
C ALA A 159 39.01 10.64 -4.03
N SER A 160 38.54 10.65 -5.28
CA SER A 160 38.94 11.64 -6.29
C SER A 160 38.33 13.02 -5.99
N ASP A 161 37.08 13.05 -5.53
CA ASP A 161 36.37 14.29 -5.17
C ASP A 161 37.03 14.97 -3.95
N GLU A 162 37.49 14.19 -2.95
CA GLU A 162 38.23 14.70 -1.78
C GLU A 162 39.56 15.34 -2.15
N LEU A 163 40.21 14.85 -3.22
CA LEU A 163 41.46 15.41 -3.75
C LEU A 163 41.24 16.66 -4.62
N GLY A 164 40.00 17.17 -4.71
CA GLY A 164 39.63 18.35 -5.47
C GLY A 164 39.57 18.14 -6.98
N ALA A 165 39.68 16.90 -7.45
CA ALA A 165 39.51 16.56 -8.85
C ALA A 165 38.01 16.46 -9.16
N ARG A 166 37.46 17.50 -9.82
CA ARG A 166 36.11 17.58 -10.44
C ARG A 166 35.04 16.70 -9.75
N PRO A 167 34.09 17.26 -8.98
CA PRO A 167 33.13 16.46 -8.21
C PRO A 167 32.22 15.63 -9.12
N LEU A 168 32.55 14.35 -9.28
CA LEU A 168 31.85 13.41 -10.15
C LEU A 168 30.86 12.53 -9.37
N SER A 169 30.98 12.46 -8.04
CA SER A 169 30.09 11.67 -7.19
C SER A 169 28.62 12.09 -7.29
N LEU A 170 28.34 13.39 -7.39
CA LEU A 170 26.99 13.95 -7.54
C LEU A 170 26.34 13.47 -8.85
N ASP A 171 27.07 13.50 -9.96
CA ASP A 171 26.59 13.02 -11.26
C ASP A 171 26.52 11.50 -11.36
N ALA A 172 27.24 10.82 -10.47
CA ALA A 172 27.30 9.37 -10.39
C ALA A 172 26.40 8.76 -9.31
N MET A 173 25.53 9.55 -8.67
CA MET A 173 24.66 9.09 -7.57
C MET A 173 23.89 7.81 -7.89
N SER A 174 23.45 7.62 -9.14
CA SER A 174 22.74 6.39 -9.55
C SER A 174 23.55 5.09 -9.36
N LEU A 175 24.88 5.16 -9.23
CA LEU A 175 25.73 4.00 -8.93
C LEU A 175 25.42 3.40 -7.57
N TYR A 176 25.06 4.22 -6.57
CA TYR A 176 24.71 3.74 -5.24
C TYR A 176 23.56 2.72 -5.30
N ALA A 177 22.59 2.88 -6.20
CA ALA A 177 21.50 1.92 -6.34
C ALA A 177 21.98 0.52 -6.81
N CYS A 178 23.17 0.43 -7.40
CA CYS A 178 23.80 -0.80 -7.88
C CYS A 178 24.83 -1.38 -6.90
N CYS A 179 25.13 -0.67 -5.80
CA CYS A 179 26.04 -1.10 -4.75
C CYS A 179 25.46 -2.23 -3.88
N SER A 180 26.29 -2.78 -3.00
CA SER A 180 25.83 -3.72 -1.99
C SER A 180 24.81 -3.08 -1.03
N PRO A 181 23.89 -3.86 -0.45
CA PRO A 181 22.90 -3.34 0.52
C PRO A 181 23.55 -2.58 1.69
N GLN A 182 24.72 -3.06 2.16
CA GLN A 182 25.47 -2.43 3.24
C GLN A 182 25.97 -1.04 2.82
N ARG A 183 26.58 -0.92 1.64
CA ARG A 183 27.07 0.36 1.12
C ARG A 183 25.95 1.38 0.90
N VAL A 184 24.78 0.92 0.45
CA VAL A 184 23.59 1.78 0.32
C VAL A 184 23.11 2.27 1.68
N ALA A 185 23.07 1.39 2.69
CA ALA A 185 22.69 1.77 4.04
C ALA A 185 23.65 2.84 4.61
N GLU A 186 24.97 2.59 4.56
CA GLU A 186 25.99 3.56 4.99
C GLU A 186 25.84 4.93 4.30
N ALA A 187 25.52 4.94 3.01
CA ALA A 187 25.33 6.17 2.23
C ALA A 187 24.06 6.94 2.64
N LEU A 188 22.98 6.24 2.98
CA LEU A 188 21.74 6.83 3.50
C LEU A 188 21.95 7.42 4.89
N GLU A 189 22.61 6.68 5.77
CA GLU A 189 22.87 7.05 7.18
C GLU A 189 23.76 8.29 7.26
N SER A 190 24.79 8.34 6.41
CA SER A 190 25.71 9.48 6.34
C SER A 190 25.15 10.70 5.60
N GLY A 191 23.96 10.60 5.00
CA GLY A 191 23.35 11.67 4.21
C GLY A 191 24.12 12.04 2.94
N ARG A 192 24.99 11.14 2.45
CA ARG A 192 25.83 11.37 1.26
C ARG A 192 25.05 11.36 -0.05
N ILE A 193 23.86 10.74 -0.06
CA ILE A 193 23.04 10.64 -1.26
C ILE A 193 21.81 11.54 -1.20
N GLU A 194 21.57 12.26 -2.30
CA GLU A 194 20.34 13.03 -2.48
C GLU A 194 19.18 12.07 -2.79
N THR A 195 18.50 11.64 -1.74
CA THR A 195 17.48 10.59 -1.76
C THR A 195 16.42 10.73 -2.86
N ARG A 196 15.95 11.95 -3.17
CA ARG A 196 14.94 12.20 -4.22
C ARG A 196 15.40 11.82 -5.63
N THR A 197 16.70 11.94 -5.92
CA THR A 197 17.24 11.70 -7.27
C THR A 197 17.38 10.20 -7.57
N ILE A 198 17.67 9.40 -6.53
CA ILE A 198 17.99 7.99 -6.65
C ILE A 198 16.84 7.06 -6.25
N GLU A 199 15.81 7.58 -5.60
CA GLU A 199 14.66 6.83 -5.07
C GLU A 199 14.08 5.82 -6.06
N ARG A 200 13.83 6.24 -7.31
CA ARG A 200 13.26 5.35 -8.34
C ARG A 200 14.16 4.17 -8.65
N ASP A 201 15.46 4.36 -8.57
CA ASP A 201 16.44 3.31 -8.82
C ASP A 201 16.56 2.40 -7.59
N LEU A 202 16.57 2.95 -6.38
CA LEU A 202 16.50 2.16 -5.13
C LEU A 202 15.25 1.28 -5.07
N LEU A 203 14.08 1.79 -5.48
CA LEU A 203 12.83 1.02 -5.55
C LEU A 203 12.89 -0.16 -6.52
N ARG A 204 13.86 -0.18 -7.44
CA ARG A 204 14.02 -1.24 -8.43
C ARG A 204 15.06 -2.28 -8.04
N THR A 205 16.04 -1.89 -7.22
CA THR A 205 17.25 -2.68 -6.99
C THR A 205 17.53 -2.96 -5.52
N GLN A 206 17.00 -2.16 -4.59
CA GLN A 206 17.34 -2.17 -3.16
C GLN A 206 16.10 -2.21 -2.27
N LEU A 207 15.08 -3.00 -2.66
CA LEU A 207 13.81 -3.04 -1.91
C LEU A 207 14.00 -3.49 -0.46
N ASN A 208 14.91 -4.42 -0.20
CA ASN A 208 15.22 -4.83 1.17
C ASN A 208 15.83 -3.71 2.02
N VAL A 209 16.72 -2.87 1.46
CA VAL A 209 17.23 -1.70 2.17
C VAL A 209 16.10 -0.72 2.45
N LEU A 210 15.22 -0.47 1.48
CA LEU A 210 14.06 0.42 1.68
C LEU A 210 13.07 -0.11 2.72
N ARG A 211 12.90 -1.44 2.83
CA ARG A 211 12.14 -2.07 3.92
C ARG A 211 12.80 -1.79 5.27
N LEU A 212 14.14 -1.90 5.37
CA LEU A 212 14.88 -1.58 6.58
C LEU A 212 14.79 -0.09 6.97
N VAL A 213 14.81 0.81 5.98
CA VAL A 213 14.55 2.25 6.19
C VAL A 213 13.12 2.48 6.68
N ALA A 214 12.13 1.78 6.09
CA ALA A 214 10.72 1.92 6.47
C ALA A 214 10.50 1.53 7.94
N VAL A 215 11.05 0.39 8.39
CA VAL A 215 10.98 -0.03 9.80
C VAL A 215 11.83 0.84 10.73
N GLY A 216 12.84 1.54 10.19
CA GLY A 216 13.72 2.44 10.94
C GLY A 216 14.96 1.75 11.52
N VAL A 217 15.40 0.66 10.89
CA VAL A 217 16.65 -0.04 11.24
C VAL A 217 17.84 0.59 10.53
N VAL A 218 17.66 1.07 9.30
CA VAL A 218 18.64 1.89 8.59
C VAL A 218 18.24 3.34 8.75
N ASP A 219 19.13 4.16 9.33
CA ASP A 219 18.89 5.59 9.47
C ASP A 219 18.88 6.26 8.09
N ALA A 220 17.92 7.14 7.88
CA ALA A 220 17.79 7.90 6.66
C ALA A 220 17.09 9.24 6.95
N PRO A 221 17.22 10.24 6.06
CA PRO A 221 16.49 11.49 6.22
C PRO A 221 15.00 11.27 6.44
N GLU A 222 14.43 11.89 7.48
CA GLU A 222 13.04 11.67 7.91
C GLU A 222 12.02 11.89 6.78
N GLN A 223 12.26 12.91 5.95
CA GLN A 223 11.43 13.21 4.79
C GLN A 223 11.42 12.07 3.77
N PHE A 224 12.56 11.40 3.58
CA PHE A 224 12.68 10.26 2.68
C PHE A 224 11.95 9.04 3.24
N ARG A 225 12.16 8.71 4.53
CA ARG A 225 11.43 7.63 5.19
C ARG A 225 9.92 7.85 5.14
N THR A 226 9.46 9.08 5.40
CA THR A 226 8.04 9.44 5.33
C THR A 226 7.48 9.28 3.91
N HIS A 227 8.23 9.71 2.89
CA HIS A 227 7.83 9.55 1.50
C HIS A 227 7.72 8.07 1.10
N ILE A 228 8.69 7.24 1.48
CA ILE A 228 8.66 5.78 1.30
C ILE A 228 7.39 5.17 1.89
N LEU A 229 7.12 5.48 3.16
CA LEU A 229 5.98 4.93 3.86
C LEU A 229 4.65 5.40 3.26
N ARG A 230 4.57 6.66 2.82
CA ARG A 230 3.36 7.24 2.25
C ARG A 230 3.05 6.70 0.86
N ASP A 231 4.05 6.65 -0.02
CA ASP A 231 3.81 6.53 -1.46
C ASP A 231 4.19 5.15 -2.04
N HIS A 232 5.02 4.36 -1.34
CA HIS A 232 5.58 3.11 -1.88
C HIS A 232 5.13 1.84 -1.18
N ALA A 233 4.09 1.91 -0.35
CA ALA A 233 3.56 0.75 0.39
C ALA A 233 3.26 -0.46 -0.51
N ASP A 234 2.66 -0.23 -1.68
CA ASP A 234 2.31 -1.31 -2.61
C ASP A 234 3.53 -2.03 -3.17
N ILE A 235 4.60 -1.30 -3.50
CA ILE A 235 5.82 -1.87 -4.06
C ILE A 235 6.56 -2.69 -2.99
N LEU A 236 6.69 -2.15 -1.77
CA LEU A 236 7.37 -2.81 -0.66
C LEU A 236 6.65 -4.09 -0.22
N LEU A 237 5.32 -4.07 -0.19
CA LEU A 237 4.48 -5.23 0.19
C LEU A 237 4.36 -6.26 -0.94
N ALA A 238 4.31 -5.84 -2.20
CA ALA A 238 4.12 -6.77 -3.33
C ALA A 238 5.39 -7.54 -3.71
N SER A 239 6.56 -7.08 -3.28
CA SER A 239 7.85 -7.71 -3.62
C SER A 239 7.99 -9.12 -3.04
N ASN A 240 8.44 -10.04 -3.89
CA ASN A 240 8.73 -11.43 -3.52
C ASN A 240 10.20 -11.61 -3.05
N GLU A 241 11.01 -10.55 -2.99
CA GLU A 241 12.37 -10.62 -2.44
C GLU A 241 12.31 -11.10 -0.99
N ALA A 242 13.17 -12.06 -0.65
CA ALA A 242 13.26 -12.61 0.69
C ALA A 242 13.52 -11.49 1.69
N TYR A 243 12.78 -11.51 2.79
CA TYR A 243 12.88 -10.53 3.86
C TYR A 243 13.11 -11.26 5.18
N VAL A 244 14.09 -10.79 5.94
CA VAL A 244 14.40 -11.29 7.27
C VAL A 244 13.89 -10.24 8.26
N PRO A 245 12.85 -10.56 9.07
CA PRO A 245 12.38 -9.66 10.11
C PRO A 245 13.50 -9.33 11.10
N THR A 246 13.48 -8.09 11.55
CA THR A 246 14.41 -7.60 12.58
C THR A 246 13.79 -7.68 13.98
N SER A 247 12.47 -7.75 14.07
CA SER A 247 11.75 -8.05 15.30
C SER A 247 11.86 -9.52 15.71
N PRO A 248 11.68 -9.84 17.00
CA PRO A 248 11.63 -11.21 17.51
C PRO A 248 10.32 -11.94 17.16
N VAL A 249 9.54 -11.46 16.18
CA VAL A 249 8.27 -12.06 15.80
C VAL A 249 8.55 -13.45 15.24
N LYS A 250 8.13 -14.47 15.99
CA LYS A 250 8.16 -15.87 15.54
C LYS A 250 7.07 -16.04 14.49
N VAL A 251 7.46 -16.36 13.27
CA VAL A 251 6.53 -16.63 12.19
C VAL A 251 6.84 -17.99 11.58
N ASP A 252 5.79 -18.75 11.26
CA ASP A 252 5.91 -20.05 10.64
C ASP A 252 6.62 -19.97 9.28
N ALA A 253 7.30 -21.06 8.92
CA ALA A 253 7.88 -21.22 7.61
C ALA A 253 6.77 -21.15 6.54
N GLY A 254 6.94 -20.29 5.53
CA GLY A 254 6.01 -20.17 4.40
C GLY A 254 5.19 -18.88 4.35
N VAL A 255 5.35 -17.96 5.33
CA VAL A 255 4.72 -16.64 5.23
C VAL A 255 5.40 -15.79 4.14
N PRO A 256 4.64 -15.14 3.25
CA PRO A 256 5.20 -14.31 2.19
C PRO A 256 6.05 -13.16 2.75
N ALA A 257 7.17 -12.84 2.08
CA ALA A 257 8.09 -11.80 2.50
C ALA A 257 7.44 -10.43 2.72
N GLY A 258 6.48 -10.04 1.88
CA GLY A 258 5.72 -8.80 2.06
C GLY A 258 4.84 -8.78 3.31
N VAL A 259 4.28 -9.93 3.71
CA VAL A 259 3.50 -10.06 4.95
C VAL A 259 4.42 -10.03 6.16
N LEU A 260 5.56 -10.73 6.11
CA LEU A 260 6.60 -10.66 7.13
C LEU A 260 7.09 -9.22 7.35
N PHE A 261 7.39 -8.50 6.27
CA PHE A 261 7.74 -7.09 6.33
C PHE A 261 6.63 -6.24 6.94
N GLY A 262 5.37 -6.46 6.55
CA GLY A 262 4.23 -5.77 7.13
C GLY A 262 4.12 -5.97 8.65
N MET A 263 4.31 -7.20 9.12
CA MET A 263 4.31 -7.53 10.56
C MET A 263 5.49 -6.86 11.28
N ASP A 264 6.69 -6.93 10.71
CA ASP A 264 7.88 -6.28 11.27
C ASP A 264 7.69 -4.76 11.38
N LEU A 265 7.10 -4.15 10.35
CA LEU A 265 6.75 -2.74 10.35
C LEU A 265 5.77 -2.41 11.47
N MET A 266 4.69 -3.17 11.65
CA MET A 266 3.73 -2.90 12.74
C MET A 266 4.39 -3.01 14.12
N TRP A 267 5.28 -3.99 14.31
CA TRP A 267 6.04 -4.16 15.55
C TRP A 267 6.95 -2.96 15.84
N HIS A 268 7.62 -2.43 14.82
CA HIS A 268 8.49 -1.27 14.96
C HIS A 268 7.71 0.02 15.19
N ILE A 269 6.53 0.17 14.57
CA ILE A 269 5.65 1.31 14.84
C ILE A 269 5.23 1.32 16.32
N ASP A 270 4.88 0.16 16.86
CA ASP A 270 4.41 0.02 18.25
C ASP A 270 5.45 0.49 19.27
N ARG A 271 6.72 0.22 18.97
CA ARG A 271 7.85 0.62 19.81
C ARG A 271 8.44 1.98 19.47
N SER A 272 8.13 2.51 18.30
CA SER A 272 8.72 3.76 17.85
C SER A 272 7.99 4.96 18.47
N LYS A 273 8.77 5.86 19.05
CA LYS A 273 8.33 7.21 19.43
C LYS A 273 8.72 8.27 18.40
N SER A 274 9.18 7.85 17.22
CA SER A 274 9.64 8.77 16.17
C SER A 274 8.53 9.13 15.19
N ALA A 275 8.66 10.29 14.56
CA ALA A 275 7.96 10.57 13.32
C ALA A 275 8.29 9.50 12.24
N PRO A 276 7.38 9.25 11.27
CA PRO A 276 6.11 9.94 11.01
C PRO A 276 4.91 9.43 11.83
N TRP A 277 5.11 8.48 12.73
CA TRP A 277 4.02 7.77 13.42
C TRP A 277 3.32 8.60 14.50
N THR A 278 4.05 9.55 15.09
CA THR A 278 3.56 10.44 16.15
C THR A 278 2.78 11.66 15.64
N GLU A 279 2.82 11.95 14.33
CA GLU A 279 2.16 13.11 13.73
C GLU A 279 0.72 12.82 13.29
N ARG A 280 -0.04 13.87 12.92
CA ARG A 280 -1.44 13.79 12.42
C ARG A 280 -1.60 12.75 11.29
N GLU A 281 -0.60 12.64 10.43
CA GLU A 281 -0.59 11.72 9.30
C GLU A 281 -0.27 10.27 9.70
N GLY A 282 0.37 10.06 10.85
CA GLY A 282 0.80 8.77 11.35
C GLY A 282 -0.34 7.77 11.50
N ARG A 283 -1.48 8.16 12.08
CA ARG A 283 -2.65 7.25 12.21
C ARG A 283 -3.31 6.91 10.87
N HIS A 284 -3.42 7.88 9.96
CA HIS A 284 -3.92 7.61 8.61
C HIS A 284 -2.98 6.65 7.87
N LEU A 285 -1.67 6.80 8.09
CA LEU A 285 -0.65 5.94 7.53
C LEU A 285 -0.72 4.53 8.13
N ILE A 286 -0.82 4.38 9.45
CA ILE A 286 -1.00 3.07 10.15
C ILE A 286 -2.21 2.35 9.58
N ASN A 287 -3.35 3.03 9.51
CA ASN A 287 -4.58 2.45 8.97
C ASN A 287 -4.43 2.04 7.49
N LYS A 288 -3.82 2.89 6.66
CA LYS A 288 -3.51 2.58 5.25
C LYS A 288 -2.64 1.32 5.14
N TRP A 289 -1.61 1.21 5.97
CA TRP A 289 -0.70 0.06 6.00
C TRP A 289 -1.40 -1.19 6.50
N ALA A 290 -2.12 -1.12 7.62
CA ALA A 290 -2.85 -2.24 8.17
C ALA A 290 -3.86 -2.83 7.15
N LYS A 291 -4.60 -1.96 6.45
CA LYS A 291 -5.49 -2.36 5.34
C LYS A 291 -4.74 -3.12 4.25
N LYS A 292 -3.60 -2.61 3.80
CA LYS A 292 -2.79 -3.25 2.75
C LYS A 292 -2.18 -4.58 3.20
N ILE A 293 -1.73 -4.68 4.45
CA ILE A 293 -1.12 -5.89 5.01
C ILE A 293 -2.17 -7.00 5.15
N VAL A 294 -3.33 -6.70 5.75
CA VAL A 294 -4.45 -7.66 5.86
C VAL A 294 -4.92 -8.11 4.48
N HIS A 295 -5.06 -7.18 3.54
CA HIS A 295 -5.41 -7.50 2.15
C HIS A 295 -4.38 -8.43 1.50
N LEU A 296 -3.09 -8.15 1.67
CA LEU A 296 -2.02 -8.99 1.13
C LEU A 296 -2.04 -10.39 1.77
N ALA A 297 -2.19 -10.47 3.09
CA ALA A 297 -2.26 -11.71 3.86
C ALA A 297 -3.37 -12.62 3.33
N ILE A 298 -4.59 -12.08 3.20
CA ILE A 298 -5.74 -12.82 2.65
C ILE A 298 -5.47 -13.24 1.20
N ARG A 299 -4.97 -12.33 0.35
CA ARG A 299 -4.69 -12.62 -1.07
C ARG A 299 -3.62 -13.70 -1.24
N ARG A 300 -2.64 -13.74 -0.33
CA ARG A 300 -1.57 -14.74 -0.31
C ARG A 300 -1.92 -15.98 0.49
N ASN A 301 -3.16 -16.10 0.96
CA ASN A 301 -3.70 -17.33 1.54
C ASN A 301 -2.94 -17.79 2.78
N VAL A 302 -2.51 -16.84 3.64
CA VAL A 302 -1.79 -17.14 4.88
C VAL A 302 -2.70 -17.86 5.88
N SER A 303 -2.15 -18.54 6.89
CA SER A 303 -2.97 -19.15 7.94
C SER A 303 -3.79 -18.10 8.70
N ILE A 304 -4.94 -18.52 9.19
CA ILE A 304 -5.79 -17.70 10.05
C ILE A 304 -5.06 -17.24 11.33
N ASP A 305 -4.14 -18.04 11.88
CA ASP A 305 -3.29 -17.62 13.02
C ASP A 305 -2.50 -16.35 12.72
N VAL A 306 -1.83 -16.34 11.55
CA VAL A 306 -1.02 -15.21 11.10
C VAL A 306 -1.93 -14.00 10.82
N LEU A 307 -3.09 -14.22 10.21
CA LEU A 307 -4.06 -13.15 9.96
C LEU A 307 -4.57 -12.53 11.26
N CYS A 308 -4.91 -13.34 12.27
CA CYS A 308 -5.30 -12.87 13.59
C CYS A 308 -4.18 -12.08 14.27
N ALA A 309 -2.93 -12.57 14.23
CA ALA A 309 -1.78 -11.86 14.79
C ALA A 309 -1.57 -10.49 14.14
N ILE A 310 -1.73 -10.39 12.81
CA ILE A 310 -1.68 -9.12 12.07
C ILE A 310 -2.79 -8.18 12.54
N ILE A 311 -4.03 -8.66 12.58
CA ILE A 311 -5.20 -7.87 12.97
C ILE A 311 -5.03 -7.34 14.39
N SER A 312 -4.66 -8.18 15.35
CA SER A 312 -4.43 -7.78 16.74
C SER A 312 -3.31 -6.74 16.86
N ALA A 313 -2.18 -6.93 16.17
CA ALA A 313 -1.09 -5.95 16.17
C ALA A 313 -1.55 -4.59 15.61
N CYS A 314 -2.29 -4.60 14.49
CA CYS A 314 -2.82 -3.38 13.90
C CYS A 314 -3.87 -2.69 14.80
N LEU A 315 -4.73 -3.44 15.49
CA LEU A 315 -5.71 -2.88 16.42
C LEU A 315 -5.02 -2.28 17.67
N GLY A 316 -4.00 -2.94 18.20
CA GLY A 316 -3.20 -2.42 19.32
C GLY A 316 -2.61 -1.04 19.01
N LEU A 317 -1.99 -0.89 17.84
CA LEU A 317 -1.46 0.40 17.36
C LEU A 317 -2.51 1.51 17.28
N LEU A 318 -3.74 1.16 16.92
CA LEU A 318 -4.85 2.11 16.85
C LEU A 318 -5.41 2.46 18.25
N CYS A 319 -5.19 1.59 19.24
CA CYS A 319 -5.70 1.73 20.61
C CYS A 319 -4.80 2.52 21.58
N ASP A 320 -3.48 2.60 21.33
CA ASP A 320 -2.46 3.08 22.30
C ASP A 320 -2.08 4.57 22.21
N GLY A 321 -2.70 5.36 21.32
CA GLY A 321 -2.38 6.79 21.16
C GLY A 321 -2.98 7.72 22.23
N ASP A 322 -2.19 8.70 22.71
CA ASP A 322 -2.60 9.73 23.68
C ASP A 322 -3.89 10.47 23.23
N ARG A 323 -4.88 10.48 24.14
CA ARG A 323 -6.30 10.82 23.94
C ARG A 323 -6.55 12.31 23.73
N SER A 324 -5.77 13.16 24.38
CA SER A 324 -6.12 14.58 24.59
C SER A 324 -6.13 15.42 23.31
N HIS A 325 -5.19 15.16 22.39
CA HIS A 325 -4.98 16.00 21.21
C HIS A 325 -5.96 15.73 20.05
N TRP A 326 -6.60 14.56 20.02
CA TRP A 326 -7.44 14.11 18.91
C TRP A 326 -8.90 14.52 19.06
N ILE A 327 -9.41 14.37 20.28
CA ILE A 327 -10.77 14.77 20.70
C ILE A 327 -11.07 16.21 20.28
N ASP A 328 -10.14 17.10 20.58
CA ASP A 328 -10.29 18.54 20.34
C ASP A 328 -10.26 18.89 18.84
N ARG A 329 -9.71 18.00 18.00
CA ARG A 329 -9.64 18.16 16.54
C ARG A 329 -10.78 17.47 15.79
N CYS A 330 -11.28 16.31 16.23
CA CYS A 330 -12.46 15.68 15.61
C CYS A 330 -13.73 16.52 15.76
N LYS A 331 -13.81 17.38 16.78
CA LYS A 331 -14.86 18.41 16.88
C LYS A 331 -14.88 19.39 15.69
N LYS A 332 -13.77 19.57 14.97
CA LYS A 332 -13.63 20.54 13.86
C LYS A 332 -13.72 19.94 12.46
N CYS A 333 -13.55 18.63 12.33
CA CYS A 333 -13.55 17.96 11.04
C CYS A 333 -14.64 16.90 11.09
N HIS A 334 -15.71 17.04 10.30
CA HIS A 334 -16.79 16.07 10.12
C HIS A 334 -16.27 14.75 9.51
N CYS A 335 -15.38 14.06 10.22
CA CYS A 335 -14.74 12.83 9.80
C CYS A 335 -15.70 11.65 10.03
N GLU A 336 -16.85 11.62 9.39
CA GLU A 336 -17.85 10.55 9.54
C GLU A 336 -17.38 9.18 8.99
N ASN A 337 -16.16 9.10 8.46
CA ASN A 337 -15.69 7.98 7.65
C ASN A 337 -14.57 7.13 8.26
N TRP A 338 -14.00 7.45 9.43
CA TRP A 338 -12.94 6.59 9.99
C TRP A 338 -13.53 5.30 10.61
N VAL A 339 -14.77 5.38 11.06
CA VAL A 339 -15.70 4.29 11.42
C VAL A 339 -15.92 3.27 10.29
N SER A 340 -15.56 3.61 9.05
CA SER A 340 -15.47 2.67 7.93
C SER A 340 -14.21 1.79 7.95
N ASP A 341 -13.47 1.81 9.05
CA ASP A 341 -12.22 1.07 9.16
C ASP A 341 -12.46 -0.42 9.04
N ILE A 342 -11.73 -0.97 8.07
CA ILE A 342 -11.84 -2.34 7.57
C ILE A 342 -11.56 -3.35 8.69
N LEU A 343 -10.71 -3.01 9.65
CA LEU A 343 -10.23 -3.95 10.67
C LEU A 343 -11.33 -4.41 11.65
N PRO A 344 -12.05 -3.53 12.38
CA PRO A 344 -13.18 -3.93 13.21
C PRO A 344 -14.20 -4.82 12.50
N PHE A 345 -14.61 -4.43 11.29
CA PHE A 345 -15.59 -5.20 10.53
C PHE A 345 -15.05 -6.53 10.03
N GLU A 346 -13.75 -6.61 9.70
CA GLU A 346 -13.11 -7.86 9.33
C GLU A 346 -13.04 -8.83 10.52
N VAL A 347 -12.78 -8.34 11.74
CA VAL A 347 -12.85 -9.19 12.95
C VAL A 347 -14.25 -9.74 13.15
N ILE A 348 -15.28 -8.90 13.05
CA ILE A 348 -16.69 -9.31 13.18
C ILE A 348 -17.05 -10.34 12.11
N ARG A 349 -16.59 -10.14 10.87
CA ARG A 349 -16.79 -11.09 9.78
C ARG A 349 -16.11 -12.43 10.07
N CYS A 350 -14.85 -12.41 10.51
CA CYS A 350 -14.11 -13.60 10.86
C CYS A 350 -14.80 -14.36 12.00
N TRP A 351 -15.23 -13.66 13.05
CA TRP A 351 -15.98 -14.25 14.16
C TRP A 351 -17.31 -14.84 13.72
N SER A 352 -18.10 -14.12 12.92
CA SER A 352 -19.38 -14.62 12.40
C SER A 352 -19.18 -15.88 11.56
N THR A 353 -18.14 -15.89 10.72
CA THR A 353 -17.80 -17.04 9.87
C THR A 353 -17.34 -18.23 10.70
N ALA A 354 -16.49 -18.02 11.70
CA ALA A 354 -16.03 -19.07 12.61
C ALA A 354 -17.18 -19.67 13.43
N ARG A 355 -18.07 -18.81 13.94
CA ARG A 355 -19.16 -19.20 14.86
C ARG A 355 -20.37 -19.79 14.16
N PHE A 356 -20.76 -19.22 13.02
CA PHE A 356 -22.01 -19.58 12.33
C PHE A 356 -21.78 -20.24 10.96
N GLY A 357 -20.53 -20.31 10.49
CA GLY A 357 -20.19 -20.83 9.17
C GLY A 357 -20.49 -19.87 8.01
N VAL A 358 -21.11 -18.72 8.29
CA VAL A 358 -21.59 -17.74 7.30
C VAL A 358 -21.51 -16.30 7.85
N CYS A 359 -21.58 -15.32 6.94
CA CYS A 359 -21.63 -13.88 7.18
C CYS A 359 -22.75 -13.28 6.32
N ALA A 360 -23.41 -12.21 6.77
CA ALA A 360 -24.61 -11.66 6.11
C ALA A 360 -24.36 -11.01 4.73
N ASP A 361 -23.15 -10.49 4.49
CA ASP A 361 -22.80 -9.85 3.21
C ASP A 361 -21.94 -10.74 2.32
N GLU A 362 -22.44 -11.01 1.10
CA GLU A 362 -21.61 -11.37 -0.06
C GLU A 362 -20.91 -10.15 -0.66
N LEU A 363 -21.35 -8.93 -0.34
CA LEU A 363 -20.75 -7.68 -0.77
C LEU A 363 -19.50 -7.43 0.06
N PRO A 364 -18.30 -7.61 -0.52
CA PRO A 364 -17.11 -7.32 0.21
C PRO A 364 -16.84 -5.82 0.12
N PHE A 365 -16.39 -5.21 1.21
CA PHE A 365 -15.77 -3.87 1.14
C PHE A 365 -14.58 -3.85 0.15
N TYR A 366 -13.99 -5.03 -0.11
CA TYR A 366 -13.19 -5.33 -1.29
C TYR A 366 -13.96 -6.22 -2.26
N SER A 367 -14.80 -5.66 -3.14
CA SER A 367 -15.51 -6.39 -4.21
C SER A 367 -14.67 -7.44 -4.97
N SER A 368 -13.35 -7.37 -4.88
CA SER A 368 -12.35 -8.28 -5.44
C SER A 368 -11.86 -9.45 -4.56
N ILE A 369 -12.12 -9.51 -3.25
CA ILE A 369 -11.58 -10.59 -2.37
C ILE A 369 -12.70 -11.42 -1.75
N LYS A 370 -12.92 -12.61 -2.32
CA LYS A 370 -13.65 -13.70 -1.67
C LYS A 370 -12.63 -14.66 -1.06
N ILE A 371 -12.58 -14.73 0.27
CA ILE A 371 -11.85 -15.82 0.96
C ILE A 371 -12.55 -17.11 0.56
N LYS A 372 -11.84 -18.04 -0.05
CA LYS A 372 -12.41 -19.34 -0.43
C LYS A 372 -12.59 -20.17 0.83
N ARG A 373 -13.67 -20.95 0.92
CA ARG A 373 -13.91 -21.85 2.07
C ARG A 373 -12.77 -22.84 2.34
N ASN A 374 -12.00 -23.19 1.31
CA ASN A 374 -10.86 -24.10 1.40
C ASN A 374 -9.52 -23.35 1.64
N SER A 375 -9.56 -22.06 1.92
CA SER A 375 -8.39 -21.24 2.23
C SER A 375 -7.89 -21.54 3.65
N PRO A 376 -6.58 -21.71 3.89
CA PRO A 376 -5.94 -21.59 5.20
C PRO A 376 -6.30 -20.33 5.99
N SER A 377 -6.69 -19.24 5.31
CA SER A 377 -7.16 -18.01 5.95
C SER A 377 -8.64 -18.10 6.38
N TRP A 378 -9.34 -19.19 6.08
CA TRP A 378 -10.75 -19.34 6.42
C TRP A 378 -10.92 -19.53 7.94
N PRO A 379 -11.73 -18.71 8.61
CA PRO A 379 -11.99 -18.85 10.03
C PRO A 379 -12.68 -20.19 10.34
N THR A 380 -12.08 -21.00 11.21
CA THR A 380 -12.66 -22.26 11.70
C THR A 380 -13.26 -22.08 13.10
N PRO A 381 -14.15 -22.99 13.55
CA PRO A 381 -14.75 -22.92 14.89
C PRO A 381 -13.74 -22.85 16.04
N ASP A 382 -12.54 -23.39 15.86
CA ASP A 382 -11.47 -23.36 16.88
C ASP A 382 -11.03 -21.93 17.24
N TYR A 383 -11.25 -20.96 16.34
CA TYR A 383 -10.89 -19.56 16.53
C TYR A 383 -11.98 -18.70 17.15
N VAL A 384 -13.19 -19.23 17.41
CA VAL A 384 -14.31 -18.44 17.92
C VAL A 384 -13.93 -17.71 19.21
N THR A 385 -13.32 -18.40 20.18
CA THR A 385 -12.93 -17.81 21.46
C THR A 385 -11.85 -16.74 21.30
N ALA A 386 -10.85 -16.97 20.43
CA ALA A 386 -9.78 -16.00 20.19
C ALA A 386 -10.31 -14.75 19.48
N LEU A 387 -11.15 -14.92 18.46
CA LEU A 387 -11.79 -13.82 17.73
C LEU A 387 -12.77 -13.04 18.61
N GLU A 388 -13.53 -13.72 19.47
CA GLU A 388 -14.41 -13.08 20.45
C GLU A 388 -13.60 -12.27 21.47
N SER A 389 -12.48 -12.82 21.96
CA SER A 389 -11.57 -12.09 22.85
C SER A 389 -10.98 -10.86 22.16
N CYS A 390 -10.57 -10.97 20.89
CA CYS A 390 -10.09 -9.84 20.09
C CYS A 390 -11.19 -8.78 19.87
N MET A 391 -12.43 -9.20 19.58
CA MET A 391 -13.54 -8.26 19.48
C MET A 391 -13.77 -7.52 20.79
N VAL A 392 -13.80 -8.23 21.92
CA VAL A 392 -14.05 -7.63 23.24
C VAL A 392 -12.90 -6.70 23.65
N ASN A 393 -11.67 -7.19 23.59
CA ASN A 393 -10.50 -6.48 24.14
C ASN A 393 -9.98 -5.38 23.22
N ASP A 394 -10.11 -5.55 21.90
CA ASP A 394 -9.51 -4.64 20.93
C ASP A 394 -10.58 -3.85 20.20
N VAL A 395 -11.55 -4.51 19.57
CA VAL A 395 -12.54 -3.84 18.72
C VAL A 395 -13.49 -2.98 19.55
N PHE A 396 -14.15 -3.56 20.56
CA PHE A 396 -15.10 -2.81 21.40
C PHE A 396 -14.40 -1.74 22.22
N MET A 397 -13.16 -1.99 22.68
CA MET A 397 -12.36 -0.96 23.34
C MET A 397 -11.97 0.19 22.40
N LEU A 398 -11.59 -0.11 21.16
CA LEU A 398 -11.29 0.91 20.14
C LEU A 398 -12.53 1.78 19.87
N ILE A 399 -13.67 1.11 19.65
CA ILE A 399 -14.97 1.74 19.40
C ILE A 399 -15.38 2.62 20.57
N ASP A 400 -15.25 2.11 21.79
CA ASP A 400 -15.57 2.82 23.01
C ASP A 400 -14.72 4.10 23.19
N LYS A 401 -13.41 3.95 23.04
CA LYS A 401 -12.42 5.02 23.17
C LYS A 401 -12.60 6.14 22.14
N GLN A 402 -13.09 5.83 20.95
CA GLN A 402 -13.02 6.74 19.80
C GLN A 402 -14.40 7.22 19.29
N GLU A 403 -15.46 6.44 19.45
CA GLU A 403 -16.82 6.75 18.95
C GLU A 403 -17.80 6.93 20.12
N LEU A 404 -17.95 5.91 20.96
CA LEU A 404 -19.15 5.81 21.80
C LEU A 404 -19.14 6.75 23.00
N ALA A 405 -17.97 7.04 23.56
CA ALA A 405 -17.84 8.06 24.60
C ALA A 405 -18.24 9.48 24.13
N TRP A 406 -18.07 9.78 22.83
CA TRP A 406 -18.47 11.07 22.22
C TRP A 406 -19.93 11.06 21.76
N LEU A 407 -20.39 9.90 21.29
CA LEU A 407 -21.76 9.69 20.81
C LEU A 407 -22.75 9.50 21.95
N HIS A 408 -22.30 9.36 23.19
CA HIS A 408 -23.16 9.45 24.37
C HIS A 408 -23.95 10.78 24.39
N ASP A 409 -23.35 11.88 23.89
CA ASP A 409 -24.03 13.16 23.74
C ASP A 409 -24.92 13.23 22.48
N ARG A 410 -24.86 12.23 21.57
CA ARG A 410 -25.62 12.15 20.31
C ARG A 410 -26.01 10.70 19.95
N PRO A 411 -27.12 10.18 20.48
CA PRO A 411 -27.51 8.77 20.33
C PRO A 411 -27.71 8.27 18.88
N VAL A 412 -27.97 9.16 17.89
CA VAL A 412 -28.03 8.79 16.44
C VAL A 412 -26.78 8.04 15.99
N GLY A 413 -25.59 8.52 16.38
CA GLY A 413 -24.33 7.97 15.87
C GLY A 413 -24.08 6.56 16.41
N LEU A 414 -24.39 6.34 17.69
CA LEU A 414 -24.29 5.03 18.33
C LEU A 414 -25.18 4.01 17.60
N SER A 415 -26.45 4.34 17.37
CA SER A 415 -27.35 3.41 16.66
C SER A 415 -26.93 3.14 15.22
N ARG A 416 -26.54 4.18 14.47
CA ARG A 416 -26.04 4.02 13.10
C ARG A 416 -24.82 3.12 13.06
N TYR A 417 -23.95 3.21 14.06
CA TYR A 417 -22.77 2.38 14.14
C TYR A 417 -23.11 0.92 14.47
N LEU A 418 -23.92 0.69 15.51
CA LEU A 418 -24.41 -0.65 15.86
C LEU A 418 -25.11 -1.31 14.66
N SER A 419 -25.92 -0.56 13.92
CA SER A 419 -26.57 -1.00 12.68
C SER A 419 -25.58 -1.54 11.67
N ARG A 420 -24.48 -0.82 11.42
CA ARG A 420 -23.43 -1.25 10.48
C ARG A 420 -22.66 -2.48 10.94
N MET A 421 -22.51 -2.68 12.26
CA MET A 421 -21.87 -3.87 12.82
C MET A 421 -22.77 -5.09 12.70
N VAL A 422 -24.05 -4.98 13.10
CA VAL A 422 -25.00 -6.12 13.02
C VAL A 422 -25.25 -6.54 11.57
N GLU A 423 -25.14 -5.64 10.60
CA GLU A 423 -25.23 -5.96 9.18
C GLU A 423 -24.21 -7.01 8.72
N ARG A 424 -23.07 -7.15 9.42
CA ARG A 424 -22.03 -8.15 9.13
C ARG A 424 -22.41 -9.56 9.58
N VAL A 425 -23.43 -9.68 10.43
CA VAL A 425 -23.86 -10.95 11.01
C VAL A 425 -25.15 -11.41 10.33
N PRO A 426 -25.31 -12.72 10.01
CA PRO A 426 -26.54 -13.28 9.46
C PRO A 426 -27.76 -12.80 10.23
N ILE A 427 -28.86 -12.49 9.53
CA ILE A 427 -30.03 -11.83 10.14
C ILE A 427 -30.52 -12.57 11.40
N ASP A 428 -30.62 -13.89 11.34
CA ASP A 428 -31.07 -14.75 12.45
C ASP A 428 -30.09 -14.83 13.63
N LYS A 429 -28.88 -14.27 13.46
CA LYS A 429 -27.77 -14.27 14.44
C LYS A 429 -27.39 -12.89 14.97
N ARG A 430 -28.08 -11.84 14.49
CA ARG A 430 -27.79 -10.45 14.87
C ARG A 430 -28.04 -10.17 16.35
N ILE A 431 -29.01 -10.86 16.97
CA ILE A 431 -29.32 -10.65 18.39
C ILE A 431 -28.23 -11.20 19.30
N GLU A 432 -27.67 -12.39 19.01
CA GLU A 432 -26.55 -12.93 19.80
C GLU A 432 -25.32 -12.03 19.72
N PHE A 433 -25.05 -11.45 18.55
CA PHE A 433 -23.97 -10.49 18.39
C PHE A 433 -24.25 -9.17 19.14
N LEU A 434 -25.47 -8.63 19.04
CA LEU A 434 -25.84 -7.40 19.74
C LEU A 434 -25.76 -7.56 21.27
N GLN A 435 -26.16 -8.72 21.80
CA GLN A 435 -25.98 -9.09 23.20
C GLN A 435 -24.50 -9.05 23.62
N LEU A 436 -23.60 -9.59 22.78
CA LEU A 436 -22.16 -9.55 23.02
C LEU A 436 -21.65 -8.10 23.08
N VAL A 437 -22.07 -7.26 22.12
CA VAL A 437 -21.69 -5.84 22.06
C VAL A 437 -22.17 -5.10 23.31
N CYS A 438 -23.45 -5.19 23.66
CA CYS A 438 -24.02 -4.49 24.81
C CYS A 438 -23.41 -4.93 26.15
N LYS A 439 -23.07 -6.22 26.28
CA LYS A 439 -22.46 -6.76 27.49
C LYS A 439 -21.01 -6.35 27.67
N HIS A 440 -20.23 -6.32 26.59
CA HIS A 440 -18.77 -6.20 26.67
C HIS A 440 -18.22 -4.84 26.25
N CYS A 441 -18.99 -4.01 25.56
CA CYS A 441 -18.59 -2.64 25.26
C CYS A 441 -18.67 -1.77 26.54
N PRO A 442 -17.58 -1.09 26.97
CA PRO A 442 -17.56 -0.34 28.22
C PRO A 442 -18.63 0.75 28.34
N THR A 443 -18.93 1.48 27.26
CA THR A 443 -19.96 2.53 27.24
C THR A 443 -21.34 1.93 27.47
N LEU A 444 -21.62 0.76 26.90
CA LEU A 444 -22.92 0.10 27.05
C LEU A 444 -22.99 -0.63 28.40
N SER A 445 -22.19 -1.69 28.56
CA SER A 445 -22.03 -2.47 29.79
C SER A 445 -23.36 -2.87 30.46
N PHE A 446 -24.31 -3.40 29.69
CA PHE A 446 -25.57 -3.95 30.21
C PHE A 446 -25.93 -5.29 29.56
N ASP A 447 -26.68 -6.12 30.28
CA ASP A 447 -27.16 -7.41 29.79
C ASP A 447 -28.56 -7.29 29.18
N MET A 448 -28.65 -7.44 27.87
CA MET A 448 -29.91 -7.39 27.12
C MET A 448 -30.84 -8.58 27.41
N THR A 449 -30.35 -9.65 28.03
CA THR A 449 -31.17 -10.82 28.39
C THR A 449 -31.98 -10.61 29.67
N MET A 450 -31.64 -9.59 30.47
CA MET A 450 -32.40 -9.24 31.65
C MET A 450 -33.71 -8.53 31.29
N TRP A 451 -34.79 -8.91 31.96
CA TRP A 451 -36.08 -8.24 31.92
C TRP A 451 -36.58 -8.02 33.36
N PRO A 452 -36.94 -6.80 33.76
CA PRO A 452 -36.97 -5.56 32.96
C PRO A 452 -35.57 -5.05 32.52
N PRO A 453 -35.50 -4.14 31.51
CA PRO A 453 -34.28 -3.40 31.17
C PRO A 453 -33.60 -2.78 32.41
N SER A 454 -32.26 -2.78 32.41
CA SER A 454 -31.50 -2.24 33.54
C SER A 454 -31.50 -0.71 33.54
N GLU A 455 -31.21 -0.10 34.71
CA GLU A 455 -31.00 1.35 34.81
C GLU A 455 -29.92 1.84 33.83
N ARG A 456 -28.87 1.02 33.64
CA ARG A 456 -27.81 1.35 32.70
C ARG A 456 -28.31 1.41 31.26
N GLU A 457 -29.11 0.44 30.81
CA GLU A 457 -29.73 0.48 29.48
C GLU A 457 -30.63 1.70 29.32
N ALA A 458 -31.42 2.03 30.35
CA ALA A 458 -32.27 3.21 30.37
C ALA A 458 -31.47 4.52 30.23
N GLU A 459 -30.27 4.58 30.80
CA GLU A 459 -29.37 5.73 30.72
C GLU A 459 -28.75 5.87 29.33
N VAL A 460 -28.13 4.81 28.80
CA VAL A 460 -27.28 4.91 27.59
C VAL A 460 -28.02 4.66 26.29
N LEU A 461 -29.12 3.92 26.32
CA LEU A 461 -29.88 3.55 25.13
C LEU A 461 -31.39 3.51 25.41
N PRO A 462 -31.99 4.65 25.80
CA PRO A 462 -33.40 4.69 26.18
C PRO A 462 -34.35 4.34 25.04
N ILE A 463 -33.94 4.59 23.80
CA ILE A 463 -34.71 4.30 22.59
C ILE A 463 -33.80 3.57 21.59
N TRP A 464 -34.19 2.35 21.20
CA TRP A 464 -33.55 1.60 20.12
C TRP A 464 -33.95 2.23 18.79
N ASP A 465 -33.01 2.74 18.02
CA ASP A 465 -33.32 3.50 16.81
C ASP A 465 -33.73 2.62 15.62
N ILE A 466 -34.52 3.22 14.72
CA ILE A 466 -35.16 2.54 13.60
C ILE A 466 -34.16 1.89 12.64
N ALA A 467 -32.98 2.49 12.45
CA ALA A 467 -31.96 1.95 11.56
C ALA A 467 -31.47 0.60 12.08
N LEU A 468 -31.36 0.43 13.40
CA LEU A 468 -30.96 -0.83 14.02
C LEU A 468 -32.12 -1.83 14.02
N LEU A 469 -33.31 -1.39 14.46
CA LEU A 469 -34.49 -2.25 14.55
C LEU A 469 -34.88 -2.84 13.19
N SER A 470 -34.75 -2.08 12.10
CA SER A 470 -35.04 -2.55 10.74
C SER A 470 -34.06 -3.60 10.22
N LYS A 471 -32.89 -3.76 10.87
CA LYS A 471 -31.90 -4.79 10.53
C LYS A 471 -32.07 -6.05 11.37
N MET A 472 -32.96 -6.07 12.35
CA MET A 472 -33.17 -7.26 13.18
C MET A 472 -34.27 -8.16 12.58
N PRO A 473 -34.26 -9.47 12.87
CA PRO A 473 -35.44 -10.31 12.64
C PRO A 473 -36.67 -9.67 13.29
N LEU A 474 -37.82 -9.72 12.62
CA LEU A 474 -39.04 -9.03 13.06
C LEU A 474 -39.41 -9.33 14.53
N THR A 475 -39.32 -10.58 14.97
CA THR A 475 -39.59 -10.95 16.37
C THR A 475 -38.64 -10.26 17.35
N ARG A 476 -37.33 -10.25 17.05
CA ARG A 476 -36.32 -9.62 17.92
C ARG A 476 -36.37 -8.10 17.85
N SER A 477 -36.70 -7.54 16.68
CA SER A 477 -36.95 -6.12 16.49
C SER A 477 -38.09 -5.63 17.40
N LYS A 478 -39.18 -6.38 17.46
CA LYS A 478 -40.31 -6.10 18.37
C LYS A 478 -39.89 -6.17 19.83
N GLU A 479 -39.19 -7.22 20.24
CA GLU A 479 -38.68 -7.35 21.62
C GLU A 479 -37.82 -6.14 22.04
N LEU A 480 -36.92 -5.67 21.17
CA LEU A 480 -36.10 -4.49 21.46
C LEU A 480 -36.93 -3.21 21.56
N PHE A 481 -37.92 -3.02 20.69
CA PHE A 481 -38.81 -1.87 20.80
C PHE A 481 -39.65 -1.90 22.07
N GLU A 482 -40.13 -3.07 22.49
CA GLU A 482 -40.84 -3.26 23.77
C GLU A 482 -39.95 -2.89 24.97
N ARG A 483 -38.63 -3.12 24.88
CA ARG A 483 -37.68 -2.61 25.90
C ARG A 483 -37.67 -1.07 25.95
N SER A 484 -37.66 -0.40 24.79
CA SER A 484 -37.75 1.07 24.76
C SER A 484 -39.07 1.59 25.32
N LEU A 485 -40.18 0.90 25.03
CA LEU A 485 -41.48 1.22 25.62
C LEU A 485 -41.42 1.10 27.15
N HIS A 486 -40.85 0.01 27.66
CA HIS A 486 -40.71 -0.21 29.10
C HIS A 486 -39.84 0.85 29.78
N VAL A 487 -38.65 1.15 29.24
CA VAL A 487 -37.74 2.19 29.77
C VAL A 487 -38.44 3.54 29.87
N ASN A 488 -39.28 3.88 28.88
CA ASN A 488 -39.97 5.17 28.80
C ASN A 488 -41.39 5.14 29.40
N ASN A 489 -41.78 4.07 30.10
CA ASN A 489 -43.12 3.87 30.67
C ASN A 489 -44.27 4.10 29.67
N CYS A 490 -44.09 3.64 28.44
CA CYS A 490 -45.06 3.71 27.35
C CYS A 490 -45.71 2.34 27.11
N GLU A 491 -46.98 2.31 26.72
CA GLU A 491 -47.68 1.03 26.46
C GLU A 491 -47.56 0.53 25.02
N THR A 492 -47.58 1.42 24.03
CA THR A 492 -47.71 1.03 22.60
C THR A 492 -46.85 1.87 21.67
N PHE A 493 -46.76 3.17 21.92
CA PHE A 493 -45.94 4.11 21.16
C PHE A 493 -45.12 4.96 22.12
N ILE A 494 -43.91 5.31 21.71
CA ILE A 494 -43.11 6.34 22.38
C ILE A 494 -43.82 7.68 22.17
N SER A 495 -44.06 8.40 23.26
CA SER A 495 -44.87 9.62 23.25
C SER A 495 -44.24 10.76 22.44
N ASP A 496 -45.07 11.56 21.78
CA ASP A 496 -44.62 12.71 20.98
C ASP A 496 -43.78 13.70 21.79
N ASP A 497 -44.03 13.84 23.09
CA ASP A 497 -43.24 14.71 23.97
C ASP A 497 -41.82 14.20 24.18
N LEU A 498 -41.61 12.88 24.18
CA LEU A 498 -40.28 12.28 24.22
C LEU A 498 -39.59 12.36 22.85
N LEU A 499 -40.34 12.19 21.76
CA LEU A 499 -39.81 12.34 20.39
C LEU A 499 -39.35 13.78 20.12
N LYS A 500 -40.14 14.78 20.53
CA LYS A 500 -39.79 16.21 20.38
C LYS A 500 -38.60 16.64 21.24
N LYS A 501 -38.32 15.93 22.34
CA LYS A 501 -37.13 16.16 23.18
C LYS A 501 -35.89 15.46 22.63
N ASN A 502 -36.07 14.50 21.74
CA ASN A 502 -35.03 13.66 21.19
C ASN A 502 -35.14 13.67 19.67
N ASP A 503 -34.61 14.71 19.02
CA ASP A 503 -34.63 14.87 17.54
C ASP A 503 -33.99 13.70 16.77
N TRP A 504 -33.29 12.81 17.49
CA TRP A 504 -32.66 11.60 17.01
C TRP A 504 -33.53 10.34 17.10
N ALA A 505 -34.60 10.36 17.90
CA ALA A 505 -35.49 9.24 18.08
C ALA A 505 -36.36 9.03 16.83
N MET A 506 -36.88 7.82 16.68
CA MET A 506 -37.72 7.48 15.53
C MET A 506 -39.02 8.30 15.52
N THR A 507 -39.43 8.72 14.33
CA THR A 507 -40.68 9.44 14.08
C THR A 507 -41.90 8.58 14.38
N TRP A 508 -43.06 9.23 14.54
CA TRP A 508 -44.34 8.53 14.68
C TRP A 508 -44.62 7.58 13.50
N GLU A 509 -44.30 8.03 12.29
CA GLU A 509 -44.42 7.25 11.06
C GLU A 509 -43.54 6.01 11.10
N GLU A 510 -42.30 6.13 11.58
CA GLU A 510 -41.38 5.01 11.73
C GLU A 510 -41.87 3.99 12.75
N GLN A 511 -42.44 4.44 13.88
CA GLN A 511 -43.09 3.53 14.83
C GLN A 511 -44.27 2.78 14.18
N CYS A 512 -45.10 3.48 13.40
CA CYS A 512 -46.20 2.85 12.67
C CYS A 512 -45.68 1.85 11.61
N MET A 513 -44.55 2.13 10.95
CA MET A 513 -43.93 1.21 9.99
C MET A 513 -43.42 -0.06 10.69
N LEU A 514 -42.80 0.08 11.86
CA LEU A 514 -42.36 -1.06 12.67
C LEU A 514 -43.55 -1.95 13.10
N TRP A 515 -44.59 -1.35 13.67
CA TRP A 515 -45.80 -2.07 14.05
C TRP A 515 -46.44 -2.79 12.87
N SER A 516 -46.52 -2.12 11.73
CA SER A 516 -47.02 -2.73 10.49
C SER A 516 -46.17 -3.95 10.11
N GLY A 517 -44.84 -3.83 10.19
CA GLY A 517 -43.92 -4.93 9.93
C GLY A 517 -44.14 -6.12 10.85
N TRP A 518 -44.26 -5.90 12.16
CA TRP A 518 -44.46 -7.00 13.11
C TRP A 518 -45.84 -7.64 13.02
N GLU A 519 -46.89 -6.85 12.78
CA GLU A 519 -48.25 -7.36 12.62
C GLU A 519 -48.37 -8.27 11.39
N THR A 520 -47.56 -8.05 10.33
CA THR A 520 -47.54 -8.94 9.15
C THR A 520 -47.24 -10.40 9.48
N LEU A 521 -46.49 -10.69 10.56
CA LEU A 521 -46.17 -12.05 10.98
C LEU A 521 -47.41 -12.84 11.43
N SER A 522 -48.44 -12.14 11.91
CA SER A 522 -49.64 -12.73 12.51
C SER A 522 -50.93 -12.39 11.76
N ALA A 523 -50.88 -11.42 10.84
CA ALA A 523 -52.04 -10.94 10.10
C ALA A 523 -52.47 -11.93 9.00
N LYS A 524 -53.76 -12.26 8.99
CA LYS A 524 -54.43 -12.99 7.90
C LYS A 524 -55.29 -12.06 7.04
N THR A 525 -55.65 -10.90 7.58
CA THR A 525 -56.53 -9.90 6.97
C THR A 525 -56.10 -8.49 7.33
N HIS A 526 -56.60 -7.48 6.61
CA HIS A 526 -56.34 -6.07 6.93
C HIS A 526 -56.81 -5.65 8.33
N GLN A 527 -57.76 -6.37 8.94
CA GLN A 527 -58.28 -6.07 10.29
C GLN A 527 -57.32 -6.49 11.42
N ASP A 528 -56.30 -7.29 11.09
CA ASP A 528 -55.34 -7.79 12.08
C ASP A 528 -54.23 -6.76 12.41
N PHE A 529 -54.16 -5.66 11.65
CA PHE A 529 -53.24 -4.53 11.87
C PHE A 529 -53.76 -3.53 12.91
N LYS A 530 -54.18 -4.02 14.07
CA LYS A 530 -54.92 -3.22 15.07
C LYS A 530 -54.11 -2.04 15.60
N ILE A 531 -52.84 -2.27 15.92
CA ILE A 531 -51.94 -1.25 16.50
C ILE A 531 -51.54 -0.26 15.41
N THR A 532 -51.23 -0.72 14.20
CA THR A 532 -50.93 0.18 13.07
C THR A 532 -52.12 1.08 12.73
N GLN A 533 -53.34 0.53 12.74
CA GLN A 533 -54.56 1.32 12.50
C GLN A 533 -54.83 2.32 13.62
N GLN A 534 -54.58 1.95 14.88
CA GLN A 534 -54.64 2.86 16.03
C GLN A 534 -53.64 4.01 15.84
N GLY A 535 -52.38 3.70 15.52
CA GLY A 535 -51.34 4.71 15.29
C GLY A 535 -51.69 5.71 14.18
N LYS A 536 -52.28 5.22 13.07
CA LYS A 536 -52.75 6.09 11.97
C LYS A 536 -53.92 7.01 12.36
N ARG A 537 -54.78 6.57 13.29
CA ARG A 537 -55.94 7.35 13.75
C ARG A 537 -55.58 8.33 14.86
N SER A 538 -54.60 7.99 15.70
CA SER A 538 -54.18 8.78 16.86
C SER A 538 -53.35 10.02 16.49
N ARG A 539 -52.81 10.10 15.28
CA ARG A 539 -52.19 11.33 14.78
C ARG A 539 -53.28 12.32 14.34
N THR A 540 -53.71 13.17 15.26
CA THR A 540 -54.49 14.37 14.94
C THR A 540 -53.73 15.15 13.85
N PRO A 541 -54.39 15.64 12.78
CA PRO A 541 -53.68 16.43 11.77
C PRO A 541 -53.05 17.63 12.46
N LEU A 542 -51.72 17.72 12.42
CA LEU A 542 -51.04 18.99 12.67
C LEU A 542 -51.67 19.98 11.69
N THR A 543 -52.39 20.97 12.24
CA THR A 543 -52.81 22.14 11.48
C THR A 543 -51.59 22.66 10.75
N TYR A 544 -51.66 22.61 9.42
CA TYR A 544 -50.69 23.16 8.50
C TYR A 544 -50.47 24.63 8.88
N ASP A 545 -49.33 24.94 9.50
CA ASP A 545 -48.95 26.30 9.83
C ASP A 545 -48.61 27.01 8.50
N LYS A 546 -49.58 27.78 7.99
CA LYS A 546 -49.48 28.58 6.76
C LYS A 546 -48.51 29.76 6.85
N SER A 547 -47.67 29.85 7.89
CA SER A 547 -46.77 30.99 8.08
C SER A 547 -45.42 30.90 7.35
N ARG A 548 -45.19 29.89 6.49
CA ARG A 548 -43.94 29.73 5.74
C ARG A 548 -44.03 29.72 4.20
N ASP A 549 -45.16 30.14 3.64
CA ASP A 549 -45.22 30.55 2.22
C ASP A 549 -45.14 32.08 2.11
N SER A 550 -43.94 32.61 2.29
CA SER A 550 -43.56 33.88 1.67
C SER A 550 -43.20 33.60 0.21
N ASP A 551 -44.10 34.02 -0.68
CA ASP A 551 -43.93 34.20 -2.13
C ASP A 551 -42.49 34.53 -2.56
N PRO A 552 -41.94 33.85 -3.58
CA PRO A 552 -40.94 34.41 -4.46
C PRO A 552 -41.50 34.52 -5.88
N PHE A 553 -42.44 35.44 -6.11
CA PHE A 553 -42.74 35.92 -7.46
C PHE A 553 -43.04 37.42 -7.44
N GLN A 554 -42.01 38.23 -7.65
CA GLN A 554 -42.14 39.53 -8.31
C GLN A 554 -41.41 39.47 -9.67
N PRO A 555 -42.07 39.83 -10.78
CA PRO A 555 -41.44 39.96 -12.07
C PRO A 555 -40.98 41.42 -12.30
N LEU A 556 -39.66 41.63 -12.36
CA LEU A 556 -38.90 42.29 -13.43
C LEU A 556 -37.43 42.41 -13.02
#